data_AF-A0A838ZJE5-F1
#
_entry.id   AF-A0A838ZJE5-F1
#
_cell.length_a   1.000
_cell.length_b   1.000
_cell.length_c   1.000
_cell.angle_alpha   90.00
_cell.angle_beta   90.00
_cell.angle_gamma   90.00
#
_symmetry.space_group_name_H-M   'P 1'
#
loop_
_entity.id
_entity.type
_entity.pdbx_description
1 polymer ?
#
loop_
_entity_poly.entity_id
_entity_poly.type
_entity_poly.pdbx_seq_one_letter_code
_entity_poly.pdbx_strand_id
1 'polypeptide(L)' 'MEKVIIEKSVMDYFDDLIFKLFEEEYFSFVDFSLDYVGRILDFILNDLPDTPRKKSPQNLIQHGSFYTFYKANTATTW' A
#
# COMPACT_ATOMS: atom_id res chain seq x y z
N MET A 1 -6.44 -19.88 -3.05
CA MET A 1 -6.00 -18.48 -3.22
C MET A 1 -7.12 -17.61 -2.67
N GLU A 2 -6.87 -16.87 -1.60
CA GLU A 2 -7.87 -15.91 -1.09
C GLU A 2 -8.10 -14.82 -2.16
N LYS A 3 -9.36 -14.40 -2.33
CA LYS A 3 -9.71 -13.38 -3.32
C LYS A 3 -9.51 -12.00 -2.69
N VAL A 4 -8.63 -11.20 -3.27
CA VAL A 4 -8.44 -9.79 -2.90
C VAL A 4 -9.54 -8.95 -3.55
N ILE A 5 -10.17 -8.07 -2.77
CA ILE A 5 -11.17 -7.11 -3.24
C ILE A 5 -10.68 -5.72 -2.84
N ILE A 6 -10.49 -4.86 -3.83
CA ILE A 6 -10.07 -3.47 -3.64
C ILE A 6 -11.26 -2.57 -3.98
N GLU A 7 -11.62 -1.69 -3.06
CA GLU A 7 -12.66 -0.70 -3.31
C GLU A 7 -12.17 0.32 -4.34
N LYS A 8 -13.06 0.82 -5.20
CA LYS A 8 -12.71 1.83 -6.20
C LYS A 8 -12.03 3.05 -5.59
N SER A 9 -12.50 3.52 -4.44
CA SER A 9 -11.92 4.67 -3.72
C SER A 9 -10.45 4.47 -3.34
N VAL A 10 -10.02 3.24 -3.11
CA VAL A 10 -8.60 2.91 -2.84
C VAL A 10 -7.77 2.96 -4.12
N MET A 11 -8.33 2.54 -5.25
CA MET A 11 -7.66 2.68 -6.55
C MET A 11 -7.53 4.15 -6.95
N ASP A 12 -8.62 4.93 -6.81
CA ASP A 12 -8.62 6.37 -7.08
C ASP A 12 -7.57 7.08 -6.19
N TYR A 13 -7.42 6.67 -4.93
CA TYR A 13 -6.37 7.16 -4.04
C TYR A 13 -4.96 6.84 -4.53
N PHE A 14 -4.72 5.63 -5.06
CA PHE A 14 -3.40 5.26 -5.58
C PHE A 14 -3.03 6.07 -6.83
N ASP A 15 -4.01 6.35 -7.69
CA ASP A 15 -3.83 7.24 -8.84
C ASP A 15 -3.43 8.65 -8.37
N ASP A 16 -4.15 9.22 -7.41
CA ASP A 16 -3.84 10.54 -6.82
C ASP A 16 -2.47 10.55 -6.12
N LEU A 17 -2.11 9.45 -5.46
CA LEU A 17 -0.84 9.31 -4.74
C LEU A 17 0.36 9.40 -5.69
N ILE A 18 0.27 8.86 -6.91
CA ILE A 18 1.35 8.93 -7.91
C ILE A 18 1.68 10.41 -8.22
N PHE A 19 0.66 11.21 -8.50
CA PHE A 19 0.83 12.63 -8.78
C PHE A 19 1.38 13.37 -7.57
N LYS A 20 0.79 13.13 -6.39
CA LYS A 20 1.24 13.77 -5.15
C LYS A 20 2.71 13.50 -4.83
N LEU A 21 3.18 12.26 -4.98
CA LEU A 21 4.57 11.89 -4.74
C LEU A 21 5.53 12.61 -5.70
N PHE A 22 5.10 12.84 -6.94
CA PHE A 22 5.89 13.59 -7.91
C PHE A 22 5.87 15.10 -7.64
N GLU A 23 4.69 15.69 -7.40
CA GLU A 23 4.52 17.12 -7.15
C GLU A 23 5.23 17.60 -5.87
N GLU A 24 5.26 16.75 -4.84
CA GLU A 24 5.95 17.01 -3.57
C GLU A 24 7.45 16.64 -3.62
N GLU A 25 7.99 16.38 -4.82
CA GLU A 25 9.41 16.08 -5.07
C GLU A 25 9.99 14.89 -4.26
N TYR A 26 9.13 13.96 -3.80
CA TYR A 26 9.61 12.69 -3.23
C TYR A 26 10.39 11.87 -4.27
N PHE A 27 10.00 12.00 -5.54
CA PHE A 27 10.69 11.42 -6.67
C PHE A 27 10.95 12.47 -7.75
N SER A 28 12.16 12.47 -8.32
CA SER A 28 12.54 13.40 -9.40
C SER A 28 11.90 13.09 -10.75
N PHE A 29 11.27 11.91 -10.90
CA PHE A 29 10.62 11.47 -12.12
C PHE A 29 9.29 10.78 -11.77
N VAL A 30 8.24 11.05 -12.56
CA VAL A 30 6.91 10.46 -12.37
C VAL A 30 6.94 8.93 -12.45
N ASP A 31 7.82 8.37 -13.30
CA ASP A 31 7.99 6.92 -13.44
C ASP A 31 8.38 6.26 -12.11
N PHE A 32 9.16 6.93 -11.26
CA PHE A 32 9.51 6.40 -9.95
C PHE A 32 8.33 6.44 -8.96
N SER A 33 7.42 7.41 -9.08
CA SER A 33 6.16 7.42 -8.33
C SER A 33 5.26 6.26 -8.78
N LEU A 34 5.17 6.03 -10.10
CA LEU A 34 4.44 4.90 -10.69
C LEU A 34 5.01 3.56 -10.19
N ASP A 35 6.32 3.36 -10.27
CA ASP A 35 7.00 2.15 -9.80
C ASP A 35 6.82 1.92 -8.29
N TYR A 36 6.79 3.01 -7.50
CA TYR A 36 6.57 2.92 -6.07
C TYR A 36 5.15 2.42 -5.74
N VAL A 37 4.12 3.03 -6.35
CA VAL A 37 2.72 2.64 -6.14
C VAL A 37 2.42 1.27 -6.75
N GLY A 38 3.00 0.96 -7.91
CA GLY A 38 2.90 -0.35 -8.54
C GLY A 38 3.35 -1.48 -7.61
N ARG A 39 4.48 -1.32 -6.91
CA ARG A 39 4.95 -2.31 -5.92
C ARG A 39 4.00 -2.48 -4.73
N ILE A 40 3.28 -1.44 -4.32
CA ILE A 40 2.24 -1.55 -3.28
C ILE A 40 1.08 -2.42 -3.80
N LEU A 41 0.61 -2.15 -5.02
CA LEU A 41 -0.47 -2.91 -5.64
C LEU A 41 -0.08 -4.37 -5.87
N ASP A 42 1.14 -4.62 -6.35
CA ASP A 42 1.66 -5.97 -6.55
C ASP A 42 1.69 -6.75 -5.24
N PHE A 43 2.13 -6.13 -4.14
CA PHE A 43 2.08 -6.73 -2.83
C PHE A 43 0.64 -7.04 -2.39
N ILE A 44 -0.30 -6.09 -2.55
CA ILE A 44 -1.70 -6.27 -2.17
C ILE A 44 -2.35 -7.43 -2.94
N LEU A 45 -2.06 -7.55 -4.23
CA LEU A 45 -2.70 -8.53 -5.11
C LEU A 45 -2.08 -9.92 -5.00
N ASN A 46 -0.76 -10.00 -4.87
CA ASN A 46 -0.03 -11.27 -5.00
C ASN A 46 0.51 -11.80 -3.67
N ASP A 47 0.99 -10.93 -2.78
CA ASP A 47 1.70 -11.35 -1.56
C ASP A 47 0.83 -11.28 -0.30
N LEU A 48 -0.10 -10.33 -0.24
CA LEU A 48 -0.97 -10.10 0.91
C LEU A 48 -1.78 -11.35 1.33
N PRO A 49 -2.33 -12.17 0.41
CA PRO A 49 -3.05 -13.39 0.78
C PRO A 49 -2.22 -14.37 1.63
N ASP A 50 -0.90 -14.42 1.38
CA ASP A 50 0.02 -15.35 2.05
C ASP A 50 0.83 -14.65 3.17
N THR A 51 0.66 -13.34 3.34
CA THR A 51 1.38 -12.57 4.34
C THR A 51 0.83 -12.82 5.76
N PRO A 52 1.70 -13.06 6.77
CA PRO A 52 1.26 -13.18 8.14
C PRO A 52 0.52 -11.94 8.65
N ARG A 53 -0.74 -12.13 9.05
CA ARG A 53 -1.60 -11.07 9.59
C ARG A 53 -1.57 -11.03 11.11
N LYS A 54 -1.57 -9.82 11.68
CA LYS A 54 -1.65 -9.56 13.13
C LYS A 54 -3.06 -9.13 13.50
N LYS A 55 -3.49 -9.41 14.73
CA LYS A 55 -4.76 -8.87 15.25
C LYS A 55 -4.66 -7.36 15.44
N SER A 56 -5.65 -6.62 14.97
CA SER A 56 -5.67 -5.17 15.10
C SER A 56 -5.71 -4.74 16.57
N PRO A 57 -4.85 -3.80 16.99
CA PRO A 57 -4.94 -3.17 18.31
C PRO A 57 -6.21 -2.31 18.43
N GLN A 58 -6.55 -1.89 19.65
CA GLN A 58 -7.77 -1.14 19.97
C GLN A 58 -7.99 0.10 19.09
N ASN A 59 -6.90 0.80 18.75
CA ASN A 59 -6.92 2.02 17.94
C ASN A 59 -7.11 1.76 16.43
N LEU A 60 -6.93 0.52 15.96
CA LEU A 60 -7.07 0.14 14.54
C LEU A 60 -8.26 -0.79 14.28
N ILE A 61 -8.94 -1.26 15.33
CA ILE A 61 -10.01 -2.25 15.19
C ILE A 61 -11.19 -1.77 14.33
N GLN A 62 -11.40 -0.46 14.25
CA GLN A 62 -12.40 0.17 13.38
C GLN A 62 -12.12 -0.05 11.88
N HIS A 63 -10.88 -0.37 11.51
CA HIS A 63 -10.46 -0.64 10.14
C HIS A 63 -10.45 -2.13 9.79
N GLY A 64 -10.73 -3.01 10.75
CA GLY A 64 -10.77 -4.46 10.56
C GLY A 64 -10.14 -5.23 11.70
N SER A 65 -10.46 -6.53 11.79
CA SER A 65 -9.97 -7.41 12.87
C SER A 65 -8.48 -7.77 12.74
N PHE A 66 -7.92 -7.63 11.54
CA PHE A 66 -6.53 -7.94 11.25
C PHE A 66 -5.87 -6.82 10.46
N TYR A 67 -4.55 -6.72 10.61
CA TYR A 67 -3.70 -5.81 9.85
C TYR A 67 -2.36 -6.48 9.55
N THR A 68 -1.66 -5.95 8.55
CA THR A 68 -0.27 -6.32 8.26
C THR A 68 0.52 -5.07 7.90
N PHE A 69 1.83 -5.23 7.74
CA PHE A 69 2.73 -4.15 7.35
C PHE A 69 3.26 -4.42 5.95
N TYR A 70 3.21 -3.39 5.12
CA TYR A 70 4.00 -3.30 3.90
C TYR A 70 5.28 -2.50 4.18
N LYS A 71 6.42 -2.96 3.67
CA LYS A 71 7.69 -2.25 3.75
C LYS A 71 8.26 -2.10 2.33
N ALA A 72 8.18 -0.90 1.78
CA ALA A 72 8.67 -0.60 0.43
C ALA A 72 10.21 -0.72 0.32
N ASN A 73 10.92 -0.55 1.43
CA ASN A 73 12.36 -0.72 1.51
C ASN A 73 12.75 -1.23 2.91
N THR A 74 13.98 -1.74 3.04
CA THR A 74 14.55 -2.20 4.32
C THR A 74 15.24 -1.10 5.10
N ALA A 75 15.48 0.07 4.47
CA ALA A 75 16.36 1.12 4.98
C ALA A 75 15.62 2.33 5.59
N THR A 76 14.32 2.50 5.36
CA THR A 76 13.52 3.58 5.96
C THR A 76 12.63 3.03 7.06
N THR A 77 12.82 3.56 8.27
CA THR A 77 11.88 3.45 9.39
C THR A 77 10.98 4.67 9.34
N TRP A 78 9.72 4.47 8.93
CA TRP A 78 8.65 5.45 9.08
C TRP A 78 7.94 5.23 10.41
#